data_AF-A0A6J1Z426-F1
#
_entry.id   AF-A0A6J1Z426-F1
#
_cell.length_a   1.000
_cell.length_b   1.000
_cell.length_c   1.000
_cell.angle_alpha   90.00
_cell.angle_beta   90.00
_cell.angle_gamma   90.00
#
_symmetry.space_group_name_H-M   'P 1'
#
loop_
_entity.id
_entity.type
_entity.pdbx_description
1 polymer ?
#
loop_
_entity_poly.entity_id
_entity_poly.type
_entity_poly.pdbx_seq_one_letter_code
_entity_poly.pdbx_strand_id
1 'polypeptide(L)'
;LLPAHLHPTPAGLENWVWAEDTSYVPTAVPWSPEHQMQRLQVTRKLLETEEQAAFPLGGTPPRYVYLASNHSNKWGHPRGYRIQMLSFAGEPLPQNSSMERAFSWGRYQLAVTRRKEEEPSSTSVYNQNDPWAPTVDFTDFINNETIAGEDLVAWVTAGFLHIPHAEDIPNTVTVGNGVGFFLRPYNFFDQDPSFDSPDSVYFR
;
A
#
# COMPACT_ATOMS: atom_id res chain seq x y z
N LEU A 1 -15.61 3.96 0.14
CA LEU A 1 -14.22 3.63 -0.27
C LEU A 1 -13.86 4.55 -1.42
N LEU A 2 -12.60 4.98 -1.51
CA LEU A 2 -12.07 5.81 -2.59
C LEU A 2 -10.81 5.14 -3.14
N PRO A 3 -10.73 4.90 -4.46
CA PRO A 3 -9.50 4.45 -5.09
C PRO A 3 -8.57 5.65 -5.32
N ALA A 4 -7.28 5.44 -5.12
CA ALA A 4 -6.22 6.38 -5.47
C ALA A 4 -5.21 5.70 -6.39
N HIS A 5 -4.82 6.41 -7.44
CA HIS A 5 -3.80 6.00 -8.41
C HIS A 5 -2.49 6.72 -8.10
N LEU A 6 -1.41 5.95 -7.95
CA LEU A 6 -0.09 6.45 -7.63
C LEU A 6 0.91 5.90 -8.65
N HIS A 7 1.65 6.79 -9.29
CA HIS A 7 2.76 6.43 -10.18
C HIS A 7 4.09 6.86 -9.54
N PRO A 8 4.54 6.18 -8.46
CA PRO A 8 5.79 6.52 -7.81
C PRO A 8 6.94 5.98 -8.66
N THR A 9 7.84 6.88 -9.05
CA THR A 9 9.07 6.55 -9.79
C THR A 9 10.31 6.79 -8.92
N PRO A 10 10.48 6.05 -7.80
CA PRO A 10 11.56 6.34 -6.86
C PRO A 10 12.92 6.11 -7.54
N ALA A 11 13.59 7.22 -7.86
CA ALA A 11 14.88 7.22 -8.58
C ALA A 11 14.86 6.63 -10.00
N GLY A 12 13.69 6.49 -10.65
CA GLY A 12 13.57 5.99 -12.02
C GLY A 12 12.23 5.29 -12.29
N LEU A 13 12.03 4.87 -13.54
CA LEU A 13 10.85 4.10 -13.95
C LEU A 13 10.92 2.63 -13.49
N GLU A 14 12.11 2.02 -13.48
CA GLU A 14 12.27 0.62 -13.08
C GLU A 14 12.23 0.44 -11.56
N ASN A 15 11.20 -0.26 -11.08
CA ASN A 15 10.93 -0.42 -9.66
C ASN A 15 10.60 -1.86 -9.26
N TRP A 16 10.79 -2.16 -7.98
CA TRP A 16 10.51 -3.45 -7.34
C TRP A 16 9.63 -3.22 -6.11
N VAL A 17 8.77 -4.19 -5.80
CA VAL A 17 7.93 -4.14 -4.60
C VAL A 17 8.51 -5.03 -3.51
N TRP A 18 8.78 -4.43 -2.36
CA TRP A 18 9.27 -5.14 -1.19
C TRP A 18 8.21 -5.18 -0.09
N ALA A 19 8.09 -6.35 0.53
CA ALA A 19 7.34 -6.59 1.74
C ALA A 19 8.30 -6.90 2.89
N GLU A 20 8.29 -6.06 3.93
CA GLU A 20 9.00 -6.30 5.17
C GLU A 20 8.04 -6.43 6.35
N ASP A 21 8.37 -7.33 7.26
CA ASP A 21 7.63 -7.54 8.49
C ASP A 21 8.55 -8.02 9.61
N THR A 22 7.99 -8.46 10.72
CA THR A 22 8.73 -8.97 11.87
C THR A 22 8.18 -10.31 12.34
N SER A 23 9.08 -11.17 12.81
CA SER A 23 8.73 -12.44 13.46
C SER A 23 9.62 -12.69 14.68
N TYR A 24 9.12 -13.47 15.63
CA TYR A 24 9.90 -13.93 16.77
C TYR A 24 10.41 -15.35 16.52
N VAL A 25 11.69 -15.57 16.80
CA VAL A 25 12.31 -16.90 16.74
C VAL A 25 12.82 -17.26 18.14
N PRO A 26 12.31 -18.33 18.77
CA PRO A 26 12.86 -18.83 20.02
C PRO A 26 14.35 -19.16 19.85
N THR A 27 15.21 -18.62 20.71
CA THR A 27 16.67 -18.82 20.62
C THR A 27 17.25 -18.89 22.03
N ALA A 28 18.27 -19.71 22.25
CA ALA A 28 19.02 -19.71 23.51
C ALA A 28 19.73 -18.35 23.70
N VAL A 29 19.81 -17.87 24.95
CA VAL A 29 20.49 -16.60 25.25
C VAL A 29 22.00 -16.77 25.00
N PRO A 30 22.64 -15.98 24.10
CA PRO A 30 24.02 -16.23 23.69
C PRO A 30 25.05 -16.24 24.83
N TRP A 31 24.84 -15.45 25.88
CA TRP A 31 25.71 -15.36 27.05
C TRP A 31 25.22 -16.19 28.26
N SER A 32 24.08 -16.88 28.15
CA SER A 32 23.55 -17.76 29.19
C SER A 32 22.68 -18.86 28.57
N PRO A 33 23.28 -19.90 27.97
CA PRO A 33 22.57 -20.87 27.15
C PRO A 33 21.46 -21.67 27.85
N GLU A 34 21.45 -21.69 29.19
CA GLU A 34 20.39 -22.29 30.02
C GLU A 34 19.05 -21.55 29.93
N HIS A 35 19.05 -20.31 29.45
CA HIS A 35 17.86 -19.48 29.30
C HIS A 35 17.44 -19.34 27.84
N GLN A 36 16.14 -19.11 27.61
CA GLN A 36 15.59 -18.81 26.28
C GLN A 36 15.13 -17.37 26.15
N MET A 37 15.21 -16.84 24.92
CA MET A 37 14.65 -15.55 24.52
C MET A 37 13.83 -15.68 23.23
N GLN A 38 12.89 -14.75 23.04
CA GLN A 38 12.19 -14.56 21.77
C GLN A 38 12.95 -13.52 20.96
N ARG A 39 13.74 -13.96 19.98
CA ARG A 39 14.54 -13.05 19.15
C ARG A 39 13.67 -12.44 18.05
N LEU A 40 13.38 -11.14 18.14
CA LEU A 40 12.75 -10.40 17.05
C LEU A 40 13.66 -10.39 15.82
N GLN A 41 13.11 -10.67 14.65
CA GLN A 41 13.81 -10.60 13.36
C GLN A 41 12.95 -9.87 12.34
N VAL A 42 13.61 -9.19 11.41
CA VAL A 42 12.95 -8.62 10.23
C VAL A 42 12.85 -9.70 9.17
N THR A 43 11.67 -9.88 8.59
CA THR A 43 11.46 -10.66 7.37
C THR A 43 11.47 -9.72 6.18
N ARG A 44 12.07 -10.15 5.07
CA ARG A 44 12.09 -9.40 3.81
C ARG A 44 11.69 -10.33 2.68
N LYS A 45 10.75 -9.91 1.86
CA LYS A 45 10.28 -10.64 0.70
C LYS A 45 10.15 -9.68 -0.48
N LEU A 46 10.80 -10.01 -1.59
CA LEU A 46 10.53 -9.38 -2.87
C LEU A 46 9.22 -9.95 -3.43
N LEU A 47 8.33 -9.09 -3.90
CA LEU A 47 7.10 -9.47 -4.59
C LEU A 47 7.35 -9.32 -6.09
N GLU A 48 7.24 -10.42 -6.82
CA GLU A 48 7.67 -10.51 -8.21
C GLU A 48 6.52 -10.40 -9.22
N THR A 49 5.28 -10.71 -8.81
CA THR A 49 4.09 -10.64 -9.66
C THR A 49 3.01 -9.76 -9.05
N GLU A 50 2.10 -9.28 -9.89
CA GLU A 50 0.96 -8.44 -9.51
C GLU A 50 0.10 -9.08 -8.40
N GLU A 51 -0.18 -10.39 -8.47
CA GLU A 51 -0.96 -11.11 -7.45
C GLU A 51 -0.28 -11.12 -6.10
N GLN A 52 1.05 -11.21 -6.07
CA GLN A 52 1.80 -11.17 -4.82
C GLN A 52 1.72 -9.80 -4.15
N ALA A 53 1.55 -8.74 -4.94
CA ALA A 53 1.40 -7.36 -4.49
C ALA A 53 -0.06 -6.87 -4.47
N ALA A 54 -1.04 -7.76 -4.70
CA ALA A 54 -2.46 -7.49 -4.55
C ALA A 54 -2.95 -8.00 -3.18
N PHE A 55 -3.29 -7.08 -2.29
CA PHE A 55 -3.69 -7.36 -0.92
C PHE A 55 -5.20 -7.20 -0.76
N PRO A 56 -5.98 -8.28 -0.57
CA PRO A 56 -7.42 -8.19 -0.40
C PRO A 56 -7.84 -7.44 0.87
N LEU A 57 -9.00 -6.81 0.83
CA LEU A 57 -9.70 -6.24 1.98
C LEU A 57 -9.99 -7.34 3.01
N GLY A 58 -9.72 -7.07 4.30
CA GLY A 58 -9.84 -8.06 5.38
C GLY A 58 -8.62 -8.99 5.53
N GLY A 59 -7.69 -9.00 4.58
CA GLY A 59 -6.38 -9.63 4.74
C GLY A 59 -5.47 -8.86 5.70
N THR A 60 -4.39 -9.49 6.15
CA THR A 60 -3.32 -8.82 6.91
C THR A 60 -2.18 -8.44 5.97
N PRO A 61 -2.13 -7.20 5.43
CA PRO A 61 -1.02 -6.79 4.59
C PRO A 61 0.28 -6.74 5.42
N PRO A 62 1.46 -6.90 4.78
CA PRO A 62 2.74 -6.70 5.44
C PRO A 62 2.80 -5.32 6.10
N ARG A 63 3.44 -5.23 7.26
CA ARG A 63 3.58 -3.94 7.96
C ARG A 63 4.31 -2.89 7.12
N TYR A 64 5.27 -3.31 6.29
CA TYR A 64 6.01 -2.45 5.38
C TYR A 64 5.84 -2.96 3.95
N VAL A 65 5.13 -2.21 3.13
CA VAL A 65 5.12 -2.38 1.67
C VAL A 65 5.68 -1.11 1.05
N TYR A 66 6.71 -1.27 0.21
CA TYR A 66 7.39 -0.13 -0.43
C TYR A 66 7.84 -0.47 -1.84
N LEU A 67 7.84 0.54 -2.70
CA LEU A 67 8.45 0.47 -4.02
C LEU A 67 9.87 1.00 -3.92
N ALA A 68 10.82 0.27 -4.49
CA ALA A 68 12.23 0.65 -4.48
C ALA A 68 12.86 0.47 -5.85
N SER A 69 13.85 1.32 -6.14
CA SER A 69 14.72 1.19 -7.30
C SER A 69 15.87 0.20 -7.00
N ASN A 70 16.54 -0.26 -8.07
CA ASN A 70 17.82 -0.98 -7.98
C ASN A 70 18.98 -0.11 -7.45
N HIS A 71 18.81 1.20 -7.35
CA HIS A 71 19.79 2.10 -6.77
C HIS A 71 19.74 2.03 -5.24
N SER A 72 20.91 1.92 -4.61
CA SER A 72 21.05 1.92 -3.15
C SER A 72 21.48 3.29 -2.61
N ASN A 73 21.13 3.56 -1.35
CA ASN A 73 21.70 4.67 -0.60
C ASN A 73 23.16 4.38 -0.19
N LYS A 74 23.80 5.35 0.46
CA LYS A 74 25.18 5.24 0.97
C LYS A 74 25.44 4.02 1.87
N TRP A 75 24.38 3.47 2.48
CA TRP A 75 24.44 2.34 3.40
C TRP A 75 24.17 0.99 2.72
N GLY A 76 23.97 0.98 1.40
CA GLY A 76 23.75 -0.23 0.61
C GLY A 76 22.30 -0.72 0.58
N HIS A 77 21.35 0.02 1.14
CA HIS A 77 19.92 -0.34 1.10
C HIS A 77 19.23 0.23 -0.14
N PRO A 78 18.31 -0.53 -0.78
CA PRO A 78 17.52 -0.02 -1.90
C PRO A 78 16.76 1.26 -1.53
N ARG A 79 16.78 2.24 -2.43
CA ARG A 79 16.11 3.53 -2.24
C ARG A 79 14.63 3.35 -2.55
N GLY A 80 13.75 3.55 -1.57
CA GLY A 80 12.32 3.32 -1.77
C GLY A 80 11.38 4.29 -1.07
N TYR A 81 10.12 4.24 -1.48
CA TYR A 81 9.02 4.92 -0.81
C TYR A 81 8.00 3.89 -0.32
N ARG A 82 7.73 3.93 0.98
CA ARG A 82 6.75 3.10 1.66
C ARG A 82 5.35 3.68 1.50
N ILE A 83 4.40 2.80 1.20
CA ILE A 83 2.98 3.08 1.23
C ILE A 83 2.46 2.68 2.62
N GLN A 84 1.95 3.65 3.37
CA GLN A 84 1.35 3.42 4.69
C GLN A 84 -0.12 3.82 4.65
N MET A 85 -1.01 2.84 4.63
CA MET A 85 -2.46 3.07 4.53
C MET A 85 -3.08 3.50 5.86
N LEU A 86 -4.09 4.37 5.77
CA LEU A 86 -4.98 4.78 6.85
C LEU A 86 -6.42 4.51 6.40
N SER A 87 -6.95 3.34 6.73
CA SER A 87 -8.26 2.89 6.29
C SER A 87 -8.95 2.10 7.39
N PHE A 88 -10.26 2.27 7.51
CA PHE A 88 -11.16 1.54 8.41
C PHE A 88 -12.28 0.88 7.61
N ALA A 89 -11.96 0.48 6.38
CA ALA A 89 -12.91 0.02 5.38
C ALA A 89 -13.85 -1.06 5.93
N GLY A 90 -15.14 -0.92 5.62
CA GLY A 90 -16.12 -1.98 5.84
C GLY A 90 -15.91 -3.17 4.90
N GLU A 91 -16.74 -4.19 5.04
CA GLU A 91 -16.70 -5.34 4.13
C GLU A 91 -16.99 -4.91 2.68
N PRO A 92 -16.28 -5.47 1.69
CA PRO A 92 -16.55 -5.18 0.30
C PRO A 92 -17.86 -5.87 -0.12
N LEU A 93 -18.46 -5.43 -1.23
CA LEU A 93 -19.62 -6.11 -1.77
C LEU A 93 -19.23 -7.57 -2.11
N PRO A 94 -20.10 -8.56 -1.82
CA PRO A 94 -19.81 -9.95 -2.16
C PRO A 94 -19.53 -10.15 -3.66
N GLN A 95 -18.48 -10.89 -3.99
CA GLN A 95 -18.06 -11.12 -5.39
C GLN A 95 -19.09 -11.87 -6.24
N ASN A 96 -20.03 -12.57 -5.60
CA ASN A 96 -21.14 -13.23 -6.30
C ASN A 96 -22.25 -12.26 -6.74
N SER A 97 -22.19 -11.00 -6.30
CA SER A 97 -23.08 -9.96 -6.79
C SER A 97 -22.73 -9.61 -8.23
N SER A 98 -23.74 -9.55 -9.09
CA SER A 98 -23.58 -9.27 -10.52
C SER A 98 -23.09 -7.84 -10.81
N MET A 99 -23.14 -6.93 -9.83
CA MET A 99 -22.70 -5.53 -9.95
C MET A 99 -21.25 -5.30 -9.51
N GLU A 100 -20.66 -6.26 -8.80
CA GLU A 100 -19.43 -6.01 -8.05
C GLU A 100 -18.26 -5.63 -8.97
N ARG A 101 -18.22 -6.20 -10.19
CA ARG A 101 -17.20 -5.94 -11.21
C ARG A 101 -17.02 -4.45 -11.55
N ALA A 102 -18.07 -3.64 -11.39
CA ALA A 102 -18.03 -2.20 -11.67
C ALA A 102 -17.13 -1.39 -10.72
N PHE A 103 -16.78 -1.96 -9.57
CA PHE A 103 -15.95 -1.34 -8.54
C PHE A 103 -15.06 -2.39 -7.87
N SER A 104 -14.53 -3.31 -8.66
CA SER A 104 -13.70 -4.42 -8.20
C SER A 104 -12.40 -4.00 -7.49
N TRP A 105 -11.96 -2.75 -7.67
CA TRP A 105 -10.91 -2.11 -6.84
C TRP A 105 -11.26 -2.10 -5.34
N GLY A 106 -12.55 -2.10 -4.99
CA GLY A 106 -13.03 -2.18 -3.61
C GLY A 106 -12.68 -3.48 -2.89
N ARG A 107 -12.27 -4.53 -3.62
CA ARG A 107 -11.81 -5.82 -3.06
C ARG A 107 -10.42 -5.75 -2.45
N TYR A 108 -9.63 -4.73 -2.78
CA TYR A 108 -8.21 -4.66 -2.44
C TYR A 108 -7.94 -3.47 -1.53
N GLN A 109 -7.07 -3.65 -0.52
CA GLN A 109 -6.50 -2.56 0.27
C GLN A 109 -5.45 -1.80 -0.56
N LEU A 110 -4.59 -2.58 -1.21
CA LEU A 110 -3.50 -2.14 -2.06
C LEU A 110 -3.34 -3.18 -3.17
N ALA A 111 -3.13 -2.72 -4.40
CA ALA A 111 -2.59 -3.53 -5.48
C ALA A 111 -1.46 -2.78 -6.17
N VAL A 112 -0.47 -3.49 -6.70
CA VAL A 112 0.58 -2.91 -7.54
C VAL A 112 0.57 -3.62 -8.88
N THR A 113 0.45 -2.86 -9.95
CA THR A 113 0.41 -3.36 -11.33
C THR A 113 1.50 -2.71 -12.16
N ARG A 114 1.76 -3.29 -13.33
CA ARG A 114 2.55 -2.62 -14.37
C ARG A 114 1.80 -1.40 -14.90
N ARG A 115 2.52 -0.30 -15.14
CA ARG A 115 1.97 0.91 -15.74
C ARG A 115 1.71 0.71 -17.23
N LYS A 116 0.48 0.96 -17.68
CA LYS A 116 0.11 0.92 -19.11
C LYS A 116 -0.72 2.15 -19.49
N GLU A 117 -0.61 2.58 -20.74
CA GLU A 117 -1.39 3.72 -21.25
C GLU A 117 -2.87 3.36 -21.43
N GLU A 118 -3.13 2.09 -21.74
CA GLU A 118 -4.46 1.49 -21.88
C GLU A 118 -5.17 1.17 -20.55
N GLU A 119 -4.47 1.32 -19.41
CA GLU A 119 -5.01 1.17 -18.06
C GLU A 119 -4.99 2.50 -17.26
N PRO A 120 -5.53 3.62 -17.80
CA PRO A 120 -5.31 4.95 -17.23
C PRO A 120 -6.16 5.24 -15.97
N SER A 121 -7.16 4.41 -15.69
CA SER A 121 -8.13 4.60 -14.60
C SER A 121 -8.68 3.26 -14.15
N SER A 122 -8.92 3.08 -12.85
CA SER A 122 -9.54 1.88 -12.26
C SER A 122 -11.07 1.87 -12.34
N THR A 123 -11.67 2.89 -12.93
CA THR A 123 -13.11 3.02 -13.11
C THR A 123 -13.45 3.87 -14.34
N SER A 124 -14.73 3.93 -14.68
CA SER A 124 -15.28 4.80 -15.72
C SER A 124 -16.56 5.47 -15.23
N VAL A 125 -16.84 6.67 -15.72
CA VAL A 125 -18.11 7.37 -15.47
C VAL A 125 -19.33 6.55 -15.90
N TYR A 126 -19.16 5.62 -16.85
CA TYR A 126 -20.23 4.78 -17.38
C TYR A 126 -20.52 3.54 -16.49
N ASN A 127 -19.58 3.12 -15.63
CA ASN A 127 -19.77 1.98 -14.72
C ASN A 127 -20.96 2.18 -13.77
N GLN A 128 -21.32 3.43 -13.45
CA GLN A 128 -22.45 3.74 -12.56
C GLN A 128 -23.79 3.33 -13.16
N ASN A 129 -23.98 3.53 -14.47
CA ASN A 129 -25.26 3.33 -15.13
C ASN A 129 -25.42 1.93 -15.73
N ASP A 130 -24.31 1.22 -15.94
CA ASP A 130 -24.32 -0.21 -16.28
C ASP A 130 -23.22 -0.97 -15.52
N PRO A 131 -23.43 -1.25 -14.23
CA PRO A 131 -22.45 -1.96 -13.42
C PRO A 131 -22.36 -3.46 -13.74
N TRP A 132 -23.30 -4.00 -14.52
CA TRP A 132 -23.33 -5.41 -14.92
C TRP A 132 -22.50 -5.67 -16.17
N ALA A 133 -22.32 -4.65 -17.02
CA ALA A 133 -21.38 -4.62 -18.13
C ALA A 133 -20.41 -3.44 -17.98
N PRO A 134 -19.50 -3.49 -16.99
CA PRO A 134 -18.64 -2.36 -16.67
C PRO A 134 -17.73 -2.02 -17.85
N THR A 135 -17.55 -0.71 -18.10
CA THR A 135 -16.61 -0.20 -19.10
C THR A 135 -15.16 -0.44 -18.70
N VAL A 136 -14.89 -0.41 -17.38
CA VAL A 136 -13.58 -0.73 -16.80
C VAL A 136 -13.80 -1.69 -15.63
N ASP A 137 -13.12 -2.82 -15.64
CA ASP A 137 -13.04 -3.74 -14.51
C ASP A 137 -11.60 -3.78 -14.01
N PHE A 138 -11.37 -3.30 -12.78
CA PHE A 138 -10.02 -3.18 -12.22
C PHE A 138 -9.31 -4.53 -12.06
N THR A 139 -10.04 -5.63 -11.90
CA THR A 139 -9.40 -6.95 -11.78
C THR A 139 -8.71 -7.40 -13.04
N ASP A 140 -9.05 -6.83 -14.21
CA ASP A 140 -8.37 -7.14 -15.47
C ASP A 140 -6.92 -6.63 -15.48
N PHE A 141 -6.58 -5.68 -14.61
CA PHE A 141 -5.22 -5.13 -14.48
C PHE A 141 -4.29 -6.02 -13.66
N ILE A 142 -4.83 -6.99 -12.90
CA ILE A 142 -4.03 -7.95 -12.13
C ILE A 142 -4.09 -9.27 -12.90
N ASN A 143 -3.09 -9.51 -13.76
CA ASN A 143 -3.13 -10.58 -14.75
C ASN A 143 -1.82 -11.39 -14.83
N ASN A 144 -1.13 -11.52 -13.69
CA ASN A 144 0.07 -12.32 -13.47
C ASN A 144 1.29 -11.87 -14.27
N GLU A 145 1.34 -10.56 -14.58
CA GLU A 145 2.54 -9.93 -15.08
C GLU A 145 3.62 -9.82 -14.00
N THR A 146 4.86 -9.70 -14.48
CA THR A 146 6.00 -9.34 -13.62
C THR A 146 5.89 -7.88 -13.22
N ILE A 147 6.20 -7.61 -11.95
CA ILE A 147 6.37 -6.25 -11.40
C ILE A 147 7.81 -6.00 -10.97
N ALA A 148 8.73 -6.94 -11.22
CA ALA A 148 10.13 -6.79 -10.86
C ALA A 148 10.89 -6.00 -11.93
N GLY A 149 11.28 -4.76 -11.61
CA GLY A 149 12.08 -3.90 -12.49
C GLY A 149 11.28 -3.22 -13.59
N GLU A 150 9.97 -3.10 -13.41
CA GLU A 150 9.06 -2.49 -14.39
C GLU A 150 8.65 -1.08 -13.97
N ASP A 151 7.98 -0.36 -14.87
CA ASP A 151 7.23 0.84 -14.51
C ASP A 151 5.96 0.45 -13.75
N LEU A 152 5.82 0.93 -12.52
CA LEU A 152 4.82 0.42 -11.58
C LEU A 152 3.81 1.49 -11.15
N VAL A 153 2.57 1.07 -10.99
CA VAL A 153 1.49 1.86 -10.41
C VAL A 153 0.97 1.18 -9.16
N ALA A 154 0.83 1.94 -8.09
CA ALA A 154 0.15 1.49 -6.88
C ALA A 154 -1.28 2.02 -6.82
N TRP A 155 -2.21 1.12 -6.55
CA TRP A 155 -3.65 1.39 -6.43
C TRP A 155 -4.05 1.20 -4.98
N VAL A 156 -4.43 2.29 -4.31
CA VAL A 156 -4.77 2.29 -2.87
C VAL A 156 -6.26 2.50 -2.69
N THR A 157 -6.90 1.67 -1.86
CA THR A 157 -8.30 1.84 -1.48
C THR A 157 -8.39 2.24 -0.01
N ALA A 158 -8.98 3.41 0.24
CA ALA A 158 -9.22 3.90 1.60
C ALA A 158 -10.70 4.17 1.85
N GLY A 159 -11.19 3.90 3.05
CA GLY A 159 -12.58 4.19 3.41
C GLY A 159 -12.91 3.78 4.84
N PHE A 160 -14.19 3.88 5.18
CA PHE A 160 -14.71 3.52 6.48
C PHE A 160 -16.18 3.08 6.38
N LEU A 161 -16.66 2.33 7.37
CA LEU A 161 -18.08 2.07 7.57
C LEU A 161 -18.73 3.27 8.27
N HIS A 162 -19.86 3.76 7.76
CA HIS A 162 -20.62 4.84 8.39
C HIS A 162 -22.00 4.31 8.81
N ILE A 163 -22.24 4.23 10.13
CA ILE A 163 -23.57 4.05 10.71
C ILE A 163 -23.97 5.44 11.24
N PRO A 164 -24.89 6.15 10.56
CA PRO A 164 -25.24 7.50 10.98
C PRO A 164 -25.82 7.55 12.38
N HIS A 165 -25.54 8.62 13.11
CA HIS A 165 -26.04 8.83 14.47
C HIS A 165 -26.48 10.28 14.71
N ALA A 166 -27.00 10.58 15.90
CA ALA A 166 -27.66 11.85 16.19
C ALA A 166 -26.75 13.07 15.96
N GLU A 167 -25.46 12.92 16.24
CA GLU A 167 -24.42 13.94 16.09
C GLU A 167 -24.01 14.18 14.61
N ASP A 168 -24.53 13.42 13.64
CA ASP A 168 -24.38 13.71 12.20
C ASP A 168 -25.33 14.81 11.69
N ILE A 169 -26.21 15.35 12.55
CA ILE A 169 -27.13 16.43 12.19
C ILE A 169 -26.56 17.78 12.66
N PRO A 170 -26.50 18.80 11.79
CA PRO A 170 -27.00 18.83 10.40
C PRO A 170 -26.03 18.25 9.37
N ASN A 171 -24.77 18.02 9.75
CA ASN A 171 -23.74 17.48 8.88
C ASN A 171 -22.85 16.49 9.62
N THR A 172 -22.43 15.44 8.93
CA THR A 172 -21.32 14.60 9.38
C THR A 172 -20.06 15.43 9.57
N VAL A 173 -19.42 15.29 10.73
CA VAL A 173 -18.21 16.02 11.06
C VAL A 173 -16.96 15.36 10.47
N THR A 174 -15.88 16.13 10.31
CA THR A 174 -14.62 15.63 9.74
C THR A 174 -13.74 14.90 10.77
N VAL A 175 -13.92 15.19 12.06
CA VAL A 175 -13.12 14.61 13.15
C VAL A 175 -13.32 13.10 13.18
N GLY A 176 -12.22 12.34 13.05
CA GLY A 176 -12.26 10.87 13.03
C GLY A 176 -12.59 10.24 11.67
N ASN A 177 -13.11 11.02 10.72
CA ASN A 177 -13.50 10.53 9.38
C ASN A 177 -12.38 10.64 8.32
N GLY A 178 -11.17 11.06 8.75
CA GLY A 178 -10.00 11.12 7.90
C GLY A 178 -9.50 9.72 7.52
N VAL A 179 -9.41 9.45 6.21
CA VAL A 179 -8.85 8.24 5.63
C VAL A 179 -7.90 8.61 4.49
N GLY A 180 -6.97 7.72 4.15
CA GLY A 180 -6.01 7.96 3.08
C GLY A 180 -4.78 7.08 3.22
N PHE A 181 -3.62 7.64 2.91
CA PHE A 181 -2.34 6.96 3.02
C PHE A 181 -1.20 7.98 3.10
N PHE A 182 -0.02 7.52 3.48
CA PHE A 182 1.23 8.26 3.36
C PHE A 182 2.17 7.58 2.37
N LEU A 183 2.89 8.40 1.62
CA LEU A 183 4.13 8.00 0.96
C LEU A 183 5.29 8.48 1.82
N ARG A 184 6.13 7.54 2.27
CA ARG A 184 7.22 7.84 3.21
C ARG A 184 8.56 7.39 2.63
N PRO A 185 9.60 8.24 2.63
CA PRO A 185 10.92 7.78 2.22
C PRO A 185 11.39 6.66 3.15
N TYR A 186 11.89 5.57 2.56
CA TYR A 186 12.42 4.42 3.26
C TYR A 186 13.76 4.03 2.64
N ASN A 187 14.84 4.35 3.35
CA ASN A 187 16.21 4.29 2.81
C ASN A 187 16.42 5.07 1.51
N PHE A 188 15.50 5.98 1.14
CA PHE A 188 15.63 6.76 -0.08
C PHE A 188 16.74 7.81 -0.01
N PHE A 189 16.93 8.42 1.17
CA PHE A 189 17.97 9.38 1.46
C PHE A 189 19.08 8.72 2.28
N ASP A 190 20.24 9.38 2.36
CA ASP A 190 21.36 8.92 3.19
C ASP A 190 21.17 9.29 4.68
N GLN A 191 20.31 10.26 4.97
CA GLN A 191 19.91 10.72 6.29
C GLN A 191 18.53 11.37 6.22
N ASP A 192 17.95 11.75 7.37
CA ASP A 192 16.71 12.54 7.39
C ASP A 192 16.93 13.91 6.70
N PRO A 193 16.19 14.23 5.63
CA PRO A 193 16.30 15.52 4.95
C PRO A 193 15.98 16.72 5.84
N SER A 194 15.20 16.53 6.93
CA SER A 194 14.86 17.62 7.84
C SER A 194 16.06 18.15 8.64
N PHE A 195 17.17 17.39 8.68
CA PHE A 195 18.43 17.82 9.27
C PHE A 195 18.95 19.13 8.66
N ASP A 196 18.73 19.33 7.36
CA ASP A 196 19.16 20.51 6.63
C ASP A 196 18.11 21.65 6.66
N SER A 197 17.09 21.54 7.52
CA SER A 197 16.03 22.53 7.62
C SER A 197 16.54 23.87 8.17
N PRO A 198 16.25 25.00 7.49
CA PRO A 198 16.60 26.34 7.99
C PRO A 198 15.79 26.73 9.24
N ASP A 199 14.67 26.04 9.51
CA ASP A 199 13.82 26.28 10.68
C ASP A 199 14.22 25.42 11.89
N SER A 200 15.31 24.63 11.77
CA SER A 200 15.83 23.84 12.88
C SER A 200 16.38 24.75 13.98
N VAL A 201 16.07 24.42 15.24
CA VAL A 201 16.54 25.18 16.41
C VAL A 201 17.38 24.24 17.27
N TYR A 202 18.61 24.65 17.58
CA TYR A 202 19.53 23.91 18.45
C TYR A 202 20.27 24.87 19.38
N PHE A 203 20.40 24.50 20.66
CA PHE A 203 21.19 25.20 21.66
C PHE A 203 21.98 24.17 22.48
N ARG A 204 23.15 24.58 22.99
CA ARG A 204 24.10 23.71 23.71
C ARG A 204 23.73 23.53 25.17
#